data_AF-A0A7X1DFB4-F1
#
_entry.id   AF-A0A7X1DFB4-F1
#
_cell.length_a   1.000
_cell.length_b   1.000
_cell.length_c   1.000
_cell.angle_alpha   90.00
_cell.angle_beta   90.00
_cell.angle_gamma   90.00
#
_symmetry.space_group_name_H-M   'P 1'
#
loop_
_entity.id
_entity.type
_entity.pdbx_description
1 polymer ?
#
loop_
_entity_poly.entity_id
_entity_poly.type
_entity_poly.pdbx_seq_one_letter_code
_entity_poly.pdbx_strand_id
1 'polypeptide(L)' 'MNGIIQKFLRRYGTTMYQVAKETGLSKATIESANKKSVDQMSAKNIRLIAENVELSPGNVLNELYKIEKDDENNEN' A
#
# COMPACT_ATOMS: atom_id res chain seq x y z
N MET A 1 -8.11 -10.44 7.62
CA MET A 1 -7.64 -10.19 6.26
C MET A 1 -6.48 -9.20 6.33
N ASN A 2 -5.31 -9.51 5.78
CA ASN A 2 -4.23 -8.51 5.69
C ASN A 2 -4.63 -7.45 4.66
N GLY A 3 -4.49 -6.18 4.99
CA GLY A 3 -4.84 -5.11 4.05
C GLY A 3 -3.89 -5.03 2.85
N ILE A 4 -4.35 -4.36 1.78
CA ILE A 4 -3.68 -4.33 0.47
C ILE A 4 -2.27 -3.74 0.56
N ILE A 5 -2.09 -2.64 1.31
CA ILE A 5 -0.77 -1.99 1.51
C ILE A 5 0.18 -2.95 2.23
N GLN A 6 -0.30 -3.65 3.26
CA GLN A 6 0.52 -4.60 4.00
C GLN A 6 0.99 -5.77 3.12
N LYS A 7 0.11 -6.28 2.25
CA LYS A 7 0.46 -7.33 1.28
C LYS A 7 1.52 -6.84 0.28
N PHE A 8 1.35 -5.62 -0.22
CA PHE A 8 2.32 -4.97 -1.11
C PHE A 8 3.69 -4.85 -0.45
N LEU A 9 3.78 -4.21 0.72
CA LEU A 9 5.05 -3.93 1.40
C LEU A 9 5.83 -5.21 1.75
N ARG A 10 5.14 -6.31 2.07
CA ARG A 10 5.79 -7.61 2.31
C ARG A 10 6.55 -8.13 1.08
N ARG A 11 6.11 -7.81 -0.14
CA ARG A 11 6.82 -8.19 -1.39
C ARG A 11 8.16 -7.46 -1.54
N TYR A 12 8.31 -6.30 -0.89
CA TYR A 12 9.50 -5.44 -0.91
C TYR A 12 10.32 -5.55 0.38
N GLY A 13 10.02 -6.51 1.27
CA GLY A 13 10.79 -6.71 2.51
C GLY A 13 10.66 -5.58 3.53
N THR A 14 9.67 -4.71 3.40
CA THR A 14 9.41 -3.58 4.31
C THR A 14 8.08 -3.74 5.03
N THR A 15 7.81 -2.84 5.98
CA THR A 15 6.62 -2.83 6.83
C THR A 15 5.98 -1.44 6.85
N MET A 16 4.69 -1.38 7.17
CA MET A 16 4.01 -0.09 7.36
C MET A 16 4.68 0.77 8.45
N TYR A 17 5.35 0.14 9.42
CA TYR A 17 6.13 0.85 10.44
C TYR A 17 7.37 1.54 9.85
N GLN A 18 8.12 0.83 9.00
CA GLN A 18 9.28 1.41 8.30
C GLN A 18 8.84 2.54 7.37
N VAL A 19 7.77 2.34 6.59
CA VAL A 19 7.19 3.40 5.74
C VAL A 19 6.82 4.63 6.59
N ALA A 20 6.07 4.46 7.69
CA ALA A 20 5.70 5.56 8.57
C ALA A 20 6.93 6.32 9.10
N LYS A 21 7.97 5.59 9.50
CA LYS A 21 9.21 6.16 10.04
C LYS A 21 9.99 6.95 8.99
N GLU A 22 10.07 6.45 7.76
CA GLU A 22 10.88 7.03 6.69
C GLU A 22 10.16 8.19 5.97
N THR A 23 8.84 8.10 5.82
CA THR A 23 8.05 9.12 5.10
C THR A 23 7.44 10.19 6.02
N GLY A 24 7.58 10.04 7.34
CA GLY A 24 6.92 10.90 8.33
C GLY A 24 5.40 10.78 8.37
N LEU A 25 4.81 9.75 7.76
CA LEU A 25 3.38 9.49 7.87
C LEU A 25 3.06 8.93 9.25
N SER A 26 1.91 9.33 9.81
CA SER A 26 1.44 8.67 11.03
C SER A 26 1.08 7.22 10.72
N LYS A 27 1.40 6.31 11.64
CA LYS A 27 1.01 4.90 11.54
C LYS A 27 -0.50 4.74 11.34
N ALA A 28 -1.31 5.56 12.02
CA ALA A 28 -2.76 5.57 11.88
C ALA A 28 -3.22 5.94 10.46
N THR A 29 -2.51 6.83 9.76
CA THR A 29 -2.81 7.20 8.37
C THR A 29 -2.58 6.01 7.43
N ILE A 30 -1.47 5.28 7.59
CA ILE A 30 -1.17 4.10 6.77
C ILE A 30 -2.15 2.97 7.08
N GLU A 31 -2.46 2.73 8.35
CA GLU A 31 -3.44 1.72 8.76
C GLU A 31 -4.85 2.02 8.24
N SER A 32 -5.25 3.30 8.25
CA SER A 32 -6.54 3.72 7.69
C SER A 32 -6.57 3.50 6.18
N ALA A 33 -5.49 3.83 5.46
CA ALA A 33 -5.40 3.57 4.03
C ALA A 33 -5.36 2.08 3.69
N ASN A 34 -4.73 1.26 4.53
CA ASN A 34 -4.61 -0.19 4.34
C ASN A 34 -5.96 -0.95 4.39
N LYS A 35 -7.00 -0.33 4.95
CA LYS A 35 -8.36 -0.87 5.06
C LYS A 35 -9.29 -0.44 3.92
N LYS A 36 -8.80 0.40 3.00
CA LYS A 36 -9.57 0.97 1.90
C LYS A 36 -9.27 0.23 0.60
N SER A 37 -10.19 0.34 -0.35
CA SER A 37 -9.90 -0.05 -1.73
C SER A 37 -8.84 0.86 -2.33
N VAL A 38 -8.18 0.41 -3.40
CA VAL A 38 -7.11 1.18 -4.07
C VAL A 38 -7.64 2.54 -4.55
N ASP A 39 -8.86 2.58 -5.10
CA ASP A 39 -9.53 3.80 -5.57
C ASP A 39 -9.82 4.84 -4.47
N GLN A 40 -9.86 4.41 -3.21
CA GLN A 40 -10.10 5.28 -2.05
C GLN A 40 -8.80 5.81 -1.41
N MET A 41 -7.63 5.40 -1.92
CA MET A 41 -6.34 5.87 -1.42
C MET A 41 -5.99 7.23 -1.99
N SER A 42 -5.40 8.12 -1.18
CA SER A 42 -4.96 9.42 -1.66
C SER A 42 -3.67 9.30 -2.47
N ALA A 43 -3.53 10.11 -3.52
CA ALA A 43 -2.30 10.18 -4.31
C ALA A 43 -1.06 10.50 -3.46
N LYS A 44 -1.22 11.25 -2.34
CA LYS A 44 -0.15 11.51 -1.37
C LYS A 44 0.36 10.21 -0.73
N ASN A 45 -0.54 9.32 -0.30
CA ASN A 45 -0.14 8.06 0.32
C ASN A 45 0.57 7.15 -0.70
N ILE A 46 0.07 7.08 -1.94
CA ILE A 46 0.70 6.32 -3.02
C ILE A 46 2.12 6.83 -3.28
N ARG A 47 2.31 8.16 -3.39
CA ARG A 47 3.63 8.75 -3.62
C ARG A 47 4.63 8.43 -2.51
N LEU A 48 4.21 8.53 -1.25
CA LEU A 48 5.09 8.26 -0.11
C LEU A 48 5.45 6.77 0.00
N ILE A 49 4.52 5.87 -0.31
CA ILE A 49 4.82 4.44 -0.42
C ILE A 49 5.83 4.19 -1.55
N ALA A 50 5.62 4.81 -2.71
CA ALA A 50 6.52 4.74 -3.86
C ALA A 50 7.95 5.20 -3.53
N GLU A 51 8.10 6.30 -2.79
CA GLU A 51 9.40 6.80 -2.30
C GLU A 51 10.10 5.76 -1.40
N ASN A 52 9.36 5.03 -0.56
CA ASN A 52 9.93 4.02 0.34
C ASN A 52 10.41 2.74 -0.38
N VAL A 53 9.78 2.37 -1.50
CA VAL A 53 10.11 1.14 -2.24
C VAL A 53 10.85 1.40 -3.55
N GLU A 54 11.32 2.63 -3.76
CA GLU A 54 12.05 3.06 -4.97
C GLU A 54 11.31 2.76 -6.28
N LEU A 55 10.00 2.94 -6.29
CA LEU A 55 9.16 2.76 -7.48
C LEU A 55 8.49 4.06 -7.90
N SER A 56 8.01 4.11 -9.15
CA SER A 56 7.10 5.18 -9.55
C SER A 56 5.71 4.98 -8.89
N PRO A 57 4.96 6.07 -8.60
CA PRO A 57 3.59 5.96 -8.10
C PRO A 57 2.67 5.13 -9.01
N GLY A 58 2.88 5.17 -10.33
CA GLY A 58 2.13 4.38 -11.29
C GLY A 58 2.40 2.87 -11.17
N ASN A 59 3.66 2.48 -10.92
CA ASN A 59 3.99 1.07 -10.69
C ASN A 59 3.38 0.56 -9.38
N VAL A 60 3.39 1.40 -8.33
CA VAL A 60 2.72 1.07 -7.06
C VAL A 60 1.23 0.85 -7.29
N LEU A 61 0.53 1.75 -7.99
CA LEU A 61 -0.89 1.58 -8.29
C LEU A 61 -1.17 0.28 -9.05
N ASN A 62 -0.38 -0.02 -10.10
CA ASN A 62 -0.52 -1.25 -10.86
C ASN A 62 -0.41 -2.51 -9.98
N GLU A 63 0.53 -2.55 -9.04
CA GLU A 63 0.69 -3.67 -8.12
C GLU A 63 -0.43 -3.75 -7.08
N LEU A 64 -0.90 -2.61 -6.56
CA LEU A 64 -2.01 -2.57 -5.61
C LEU A 64 -3.31 -3.08 -6.26
N TYR A 65 -3.61 -2.66 -7.50
CA TYR A 65 -4.78 -3.15 -8.25
C TYR A 65 -4.71 -4.65 -8.53
N LYS A 66 -3.51 -5.20 -8.80
CA LYS A 66 -3.35 -6.65 -8.94
C LYS A 66 -3.68 -7.38 -7.64
N ILE A 67 -3.16 -6.88 -6.51
CA ILE A 67 -3.42 -7.47 -5.18
C ILE A 67 -4.92 -7.42 -4.85
N GLU A 68 -5.57 -6.30 -5.09
CA GLU A 68 -7.01 -6.13 -4.85
C GLU A 68 -7.84 -7.10 -5.71
N LYS A 69 -7.53 -7.18 -7.00
CA LYS A 69 -8.18 -8.13 -7.91
C LYS A 69 -7.94 -9.60 -7.52
N ASP A 70 -6.72 -9.94 -7.09
CA ASP A 70 -6.41 -11.29 -6.62
C ASP A 70 -7.20 -11.63 -5.35
N ASP A 71 -7.41 -10.67 -4.44
CA ASP A 71 -8.22 -10.86 -3.24
C ASP A 71 -9.70 -11.11 -3.60
N GLU A 72 -10.27 -10.31 -4.51
CA GLU A 72 -11.64 -10.49 -5.00
C GLU A 72 -11.87 -11.87 -5.65
N ASN A 73 -10.87 -12.38 -6.39
CA ASN A 73 -10.98 -13.68 -7.06
C ASN A 73 -10.81 -14.88 -6.11
N ASN A 74 -10.11 -14.71 -4.98
CA ASN A 74 -9.89 -15.78 -3.99
C ASN A 74 -11.01 -15.88 -2.94
N GLU A 75 -11.94 -14.92 -2.93
CA GLU A 75 -13.13 -14.94 -2.06
C GLU A 75 -14.38 -15.52 -2.73
N ASN A 76 -14.29 -15.88 -4.02
CA ASN A 76 -15.32 -16.58 -4.79
C ASN A 76 -15.00 -18.06 -4.96
#